data_AF-A0A848WSG5-F1
#
_entry.id   AF-A0A848WSG5-F1
#
_cell.length_a   1.000
_cell.length_b   1.000
_cell.length_c   1.000
_cell.angle_alpha   90.00
_cell.angle_beta   90.00
_cell.angle_gamma   90.00
#
_symmetry.space_group_name_H-M   'P 1'
#
loop_
_entity.id
_entity.type
_entity.pdbx_description
1 polymer ?
#
loop_
_entity_poly.entity_id
_entity_poly.type
_entity_poly.pdbx_seq_one_letter_code
_entity_poly.pdbx_strand_id
1 'polypeptide(L)'
;MVTRKVKDLPRRLQLAGVALAFSVCANAPAAEDELLAGAYVQDVTGSFDSLIINGGFTEKRRGKMNPGDLNARCFVLRSGKTTIAIAVVDSCMIPRTVCDRAKTLASKATGIPPENILICATHTHSAPSTMDYCLGTMADPRYTLFLPPKIAEGIKQAHARLEPARVGWSQVSAPDCTHCRRWITRPDKMQSDPFGKQTVRAMMHPGYQSPNYVGPSGPVDDELSVLSIQTLKGEPLGV
;
A
#
# COMPACT_ATOMS: atom_id res chain seq x y z
N MET A 1 -84.22 20.19 65.68
CA MET A 1 -83.48 21.48 65.51
C MET A 1 -82.02 21.08 65.25
N VAL A 2 -81.54 20.94 63.99
CA VAL A 2 -81.16 22.04 63.06
C VAL A 2 -80.07 22.89 63.76
N THR A 3 -78.80 23.05 63.38
CA THR A 3 -78.02 22.89 62.13
C THR A 3 -76.53 23.19 62.47
N ARG A 4 -75.55 22.47 61.90
CA ARG A 4 -74.53 22.93 60.89
C ARG A 4 -73.91 24.33 61.10
N LYS A 5 -72.59 24.40 61.36
CA LYS A 5 -71.45 24.69 60.43
C LYS A 5 -71.42 26.09 59.80
N VAL A 6 -70.33 26.85 60.03
CA VAL A 6 -69.54 27.68 59.08
C VAL A 6 -68.15 27.89 59.74
N LYS A 7 -66.98 27.44 59.25
CA LYS A 7 -66.13 27.74 58.07
C LYS A 7 -65.45 29.12 58.09
N ASP A 8 -64.13 29.14 58.26
CA ASP A 8 -63.25 30.15 57.67
C ASP A 8 -62.03 29.47 56.98
N LEU A 9 -61.85 29.81 55.71
CA LEU A 9 -60.66 29.63 54.86
C LEU A 9 -59.83 30.94 54.97
N PRO A 10 -58.52 31.05 54.64
CA PRO A 10 -57.87 30.53 53.42
C PRO A 10 -56.41 30.05 53.72
N ARG A 11 -55.45 29.77 52.83
CA ARG A 11 -55.20 30.01 51.40
C ARG A 11 -54.08 29.03 50.97
N ARG A 12 -54.19 28.49 49.77
CA ARG A 12 -53.21 27.59 49.13
C ARG A 12 -51.92 28.32 48.75
N LEU A 13 -50.79 27.63 48.85
CA LEU A 13 -49.69 27.72 47.88
C LEU A 13 -48.98 26.35 47.81
N GLN A 14 -49.22 25.59 46.75
CA GLN A 14 -48.46 24.39 46.43
C GLN A 14 -47.38 24.78 45.42
N LEU A 15 -46.10 24.66 45.81
CA LEU A 15 -45.00 24.63 44.85
C LEU A 15 -44.90 23.21 44.28
N ALA A 16 -45.17 23.06 42.99
CA ALA A 16 -44.84 21.85 42.24
C ALA A 16 -43.36 21.88 41.86
N GLY A 17 -42.55 21.04 42.49
CA GLY A 17 -41.16 20.81 42.09
C GLY A 17 -41.10 19.90 40.87
N VAL A 18 -40.61 20.41 39.74
CA VAL A 18 -40.30 19.62 38.56
C VAL A 18 -38.96 18.93 38.79
N ALA A 19 -38.97 17.61 38.98
CA ALA A 19 -37.76 16.80 39.02
C ALA A 19 -37.29 16.54 37.59
N LEU A 20 -36.22 17.22 37.17
CA LEU A 20 -35.57 16.99 35.89
C LEU A 20 -34.68 15.74 36.01
N ALA A 21 -35.13 14.62 35.44
CA ALA A 21 -34.33 13.41 35.35
C ALA A 21 -33.20 13.63 34.32
N PHE A 22 -31.97 13.78 34.80
CA PHE A 22 -30.78 13.72 33.94
C PHE A 22 -30.59 12.27 33.48
N SER A 23 -30.99 12.00 32.24
CA SER A 23 -30.64 10.75 31.55
C SER A 23 -29.13 10.77 31.29
N VAL A 24 -28.38 10.04 32.12
CA VAL A 24 -26.98 9.70 31.82
C VAL A 24 -27.02 8.74 30.63
N CYS A 25 -26.84 9.27 29.42
CA CYS A 25 -26.54 8.45 28.25
C CYS A 25 -25.16 7.85 28.48
N ALA A 26 -25.12 6.60 28.96
CA ALA A 26 -23.91 5.80 28.89
C ALA A 26 -23.52 5.68 27.41
N ASN A 27 -22.41 6.32 27.02
CA ASN A 27 -21.76 6.01 25.75
C ASN A 27 -21.35 4.53 25.83
N ALA A 28 -22.16 3.65 25.24
CA ALA A 28 -21.67 2.33 24.88
C ALA A 28 -20.43 2.56 24.00
N PRO A 29 -19.29 1.88 24.26
CA PRO A 29 -18.20 1.90 23.30
C PRO A 29 -18.80 1.49 21.95
N ALA A 30 -18.54 2.30 20.92
CA ALA A 30 -18.88 1.91 19.57
C ALA A 30 -18.32 0.49 19.38
N ALA A 31 -19.18 -0.45 18.98
CA ALA A 31 -18.71 -1.78 18.64
C ALA A 31 -17.60 -1.58 17.60
N GLU A 32 -16.35 -1.94 17.94
CA GLU A 32 -15.28 -1.94 16.96
C GLU A 32 -15.74 -2.87 15.85
N ASP A 33 -15.89 -2.31 14.64
CA ASP A 33 -16.22 -3.12 13.49
C ASP A 33 -15.16 -4.21 13.35
N GLU A 34 -15.58 -5.47 13.35
CA GLU A 34 -14.67 -6.61 13.23
C GLU A 34 -13.80 -6.46 11.98
N LEU A 35 -12.48 -6.54 12.16
CA LEU A 35 -11.54 -6.52 11.04
C LEU A 35 -11.59 -7.86 10.31
N LEU A 36 -11.92 -7.80 9.02
CA LEU A 36 -11.87 -8.94 8.12
C LEU A 36 -10.70 -8.74 7.17
N ALA A 37 -9.90 -9.79 6.95
CA ALA A 37 -8.79 -9.74 6.01
C ALA A 37 -8.74 -10.98 5.13
N GLY A 38 -8.27 -10.81 3.90
CA GLY A 38 -8.05 -11.87 2.95
C GLY A 38 -6.78 -11.60 2.15
N ALA A 39 -6.03 -12.66 1.85
CA ALA A 39 -4.77 -12.57 1.13
C ALA A 39 -4.72 -13.60 -0.01
N TYR A 40 -4.06 -13.22 -1.11
CA TYR A 40 -3.86 -14.08 -2.26
C TYR A 40 -2.59 -13.71 -3.03
N VAL A 41 -1.84 -14.72 -3.48
CA VAL A 41 -0.70 -14.53 -4.37
C VAL A 41 -1.12 -14.95 -5.78
N GLN A 42 -1.22 -13.98 -6.67
CA GLN A 42 -1.59 -14.19 -8.06
C GLN A 42 -0.35 -14.28 -8.94
N ASP A 43 -0.20 -15.38 -9.69
CA ASP A 43 0.83 -15.48 -10.73
C ASP A 43 0.57 -14.48 -11.85
N VAL A 44 1.57 -13.63 -12.13
CA VAL A 44 1.58 -12.63 -13.20
C VAL A 44 2.69 -12.88 -14.21
N THR A 45 3.32 -14.06 -14.23
CA THR A 45 4.50 -14.32 -15.08
C THR A 45 4.24 -14.22 -16.58
N GLY A 46 3.05 -14.65 -17.03
CA GLY A 46 2.68 -14.66 -18.45
C GLY A 46 3.44 -15.70 -19.29
N SER A 47 2.72 -16.37 -20.20
CA SER A 47 3.28 -17.43 -21.06
C SER A 47 3.76 -16.85 -22.39
N PHE A 48 4.77 -15.98 -22.36
CA PHE A 48 5.30 -15.31 -23.56
C PHE A 48 6.69 -15.83 -23.93
N ASP A 49 6.94 -16.08 -25.22
CA ASP A 49 8.23 -16.63 -25.68
C ASP A 49 9.37 -15.60 -25.72
N SER A 50 9.02 -14.32 -25.71
CA SER A 50 9.96 -13.20 -25.65
C SER A 50 9.29 -12.08 -24.88
N LEU A 51 10.00 -11.42 -23.97
CA LEU A 51 9.51 -10.30 -23.17
C LEU A 51 10.54 -9.17 -23.20
N ILE A 52 10.09 -7.94 -23.41
CA ILE A 52 10.95 -6.76 -23.25
C ILE A 52 11.14 -6.51 -21.75
N ILE A 53 12.39 -6.48 -21.28
CA ILE A 53 12.77 -6.26 -19.88
C ILE A 53 13.48 -4.92 -19.76
N ASN A 54 13.01 -4.08 -18.84
CA ASN A 54 13.70 -2.85 -18.45
C ASN A 54 14.53 -3.05 -17.16
N GLY A 55 15.48 -2.16 -16.89
CA GLY A 55 16.35 -2.24 -15.72
C GLY A 55 17.86 -2.33 -16.01
N GLY A 56 18.23 -2.49 -17.28
CA GLY A 56 19.61 -2.37 -17.75
C GLY A 56 19.93 -1.00 -18.36
N PHE A 57 21.18 -0.80 -18.77
CA PHE A 57 21.59 0.38 -19.56
C PHE A 57 21.02 0.38 -20.99
N THR A 58 20.71 -0.80 -21.51
CA THR A 58 20.12 -1.00 -22.83
C THR A 58 18.91 -1.90 -22.70
N GLU A 59 17.95 -1.75 -23.61
CA GLU A 59 16.82 -2.67 -23.72
C GLU A 59 17.32 -4.11 -23.89
N LYS A 60 16.68 -5.04 -23.17
CA LYS A 60 16.95 -6.47 -23.27
C LYS A 60 15.66 -7.23 -23.50
N ARG A 61 15.81 -8.42 -24.09
CA ARG A 61 14.74 -9.40 -24.19
C ARG A 61 15.07 -10.61 -23.33
N ARG A 62 14.05 -11.13 -22.66
CA ARG A 62 14.11 -12.41 -21.94
C ARG A 62 13.20 -13.41 -22.64
N GLY A 63 13.60 -14.68 -22.64
CA GLY A 63 12.75 -15.78 -23.10
C GLY A 63 11.61 -16.08 -22.13
N LYS A 64 10.99 -17.24 -22.33
CA LYS A 64 9.92 -17.72 -21.46
C LYS A 64 10.34 -17.77 -19.99
N MET A 65 9.44 -17.31 -19.12
CA MET A 65 9.57 -17.37 -17.67
C MET A 65 8.70 -18.53 -17.12
N ASN A 66 9.05 -19.06 -15.95
CA ASN A 66 8.32 -20.17 -15.34
C ASN A 66 7.12 -19.67 -14.54
N PRO A 67 5.96 -20.34 -14.58
CA PRO A 67 4.81 -19.96 -13.76
C PRO A 67 5.19 -19.75 -12.28
N GLY A 68 4.79 -18.61 -11.72
CA GLY A 68 5.14 -18.19 -10.36
C GLY A 68 6.44 -17.39 -10.22
N ASP A 69 7.23 -17.19 -11.29
CA ASP A 69 8.42 -16.33 -11.28
C ASP A 69 8.09 -14.88 -10.90
N LEU A 70 6.90 -14.39 -11.27
CA LEU A 70 6.41 -13.05 -10.95
C LEU A 70 5.03 -13.14 -10.31
N ASN A 71 4.83 -12.36 -9.24
CA ASN A 71 3.62 -12.40 -8.44
C ASN A 71 3.02 -11.02 -8.22
N ALA A 72 1.69 -10.98 -8.09
CA ALA A 72 0.96 -9.91 -7.43
C ALA A 72 0.46 -10.43 -6.09
N ARG A 73 1.01 -9.89 -5.00
CA ARG A 73 0.61 -10.21 -3.63
C ARG A 73 -0.51 -9.25 -3.24
N CYS A 74 -1.73 -9.77 -3.14
CA CYS A 74 -2.93 -9.00 -2.94
C CYS A 74 -3.49 -9.21 -1.53
N PHE A 75 -3.77 -8.10 -0.85
CA PHE A 75 -4.38 -8.05 0.47
C PHE A 75 -5.67 -7.24 0.38
N VAL A 76 -6.72 -7.71 1.03
CA VAL A 76 -7.98 -6.98 1.17
C VAL A 76 -8.31 -6.91 2.65
N LEU A 77 -8.59 -5.70 3.14
CA LEU A 77 -8.99 -5.46 4.52
C LEU A 77 -10.35 -4.77 4.53
N ARG A 78 -11.24 -5.19 5.43
CA ARG A 78 -12.57 -4.62 5.61
C ARG A 78 -12.84 -4.36 7.08
N SER A 79 -13.32 -3.16 7.37
CA SER A 79 -13.81 -2.73 8.67
C SER A 79 -15.13 -1.98 8.46
N GLY A 80 -16.23 -2.55 8.93
CA GLY A 80 -17.56 -1.99 8.75
C GLY A 80 -17.94 -1.89 7.27
N LYS A 81 -18.22 -0.67 6.82
CA LYS A 81 -18.56 -0.37 5.41
C LYS A 81 -17.33 -0.11 4.52
N THR A 82 -16.15 0.02 5.12
CA THR A 82 -14.93 0.38 4.39
C THR A 82 -14.16 -0.88 4.03
N THR A 83 -13.88 -1.05 2.74
CA THR A 83 -13.00 -2.09 2.23
C THR A 83 -11.88 -1.43 1.44
N ILE A 84 -10.63 -1.86 1.68
CA ILE A 84 -9.44 -1.44 0.94
C ILE A 84 -8.75 -2.67 0.33
N ALA A 85 -8.03 -2.46 -0.77
CA ALA A 85 -7.17 -3.47 -1.37
C ALA A 85 -5.77 -2.92 -1.62
N ILE A 86 -4.75 -3.75 -1.38
CA ILE A 86 -3.36 -3.46 -1.68
C ILE A 86 -2.82 -4.58 -2.56
N ALA A 87 -2.20 -4.25 -3.68
CA ALA A 87 -1.50 -5.20 -4.53
C ALA A 87 -0.03 -4.79 -4.70
N VAL A 88 0.87 -5.62 -4.20
CA VAL A 88 2.33 -5.49 -4.37
C VAL A 88 2.74 -6.38 -5.55
N VAL A 89 3.16 -5.77 -6.65
CA VAL A 89 3.36 -6.46 -7.93
C VAL A 89 4.85 -6.53 -8.28
N ASP A 90 5.31 -7.71 -8.68
CA ASP A 90 6.65 -7.90 -9.21
C ASP A 90 6.75 -7.23 -10.61
N SER A 91 7.19 -5.97 -10.61
CA SER A 91 7.41 -5.12 -11.78
C SER A 91 8.46 -4.05 -11.47
N CYS A 92 9.10 -3.49 -12.50
CA CYS A 92 9.97 -2.32 -12.32
C CYS A 92 9.14 -1.06 -12.06
N MET A 93 8.28 -0.71 -13.00
CA MET A 93 7.37 0.43 -12.90
C MET A 93 6.01 0.01 -13.45
N ILE A 94 4.94 0.60 -12.93
CA ILE A 94 3.57 0.39 -13.44
C ILE A 94 2.97 1.78 -13.70
N PRO A 95 2.68 2.14 -14.96
CA PRO A 95 2.15 3.47 -15.26
C PRO A 95 0.70 3.58 -14.81
N ARG A 96 0.25 4.83 -14.61
CA ARG A 96 -1.11 5.15 -14.18
C ARG A 96 -2.19 4.44 -15.00
N THR A 97 -2.05 4.39 -16.32
CA THR A 97 -3.03 3.75 -17.22
C THR A 97 -3.21 2.26 -16.95
N VAL A 98 -2.14 1.54 -16.61
CA VAL A 98 -2.17 0.13 -16.24
C VAL A 98 -2.83 -0.05 -14.86
N CYS A 99 -2.47 0.80 -13.90
CA CYS A 99 -3.11 0.83 -12.58
C CYS A 99 -4.61 1.11 -12.66
N ASP A 100 -5.03 2.15 -13.37
CA ASP A 100 -6.44 2.57 -13.47
C ASP A 100 -7.30 1.48 -14.11
N ARG A 101 -6.77 0.79 -15.13
CA ARG A 101 -7.43 -0.36 -15.73
C ARG A 101 -7.58 -1.51 -14.74
N ALA A 102 -6.53 -1.85 -13.99
CA ALA A 102 -6.59 -2.89 -12.97
C ALA A 102 -7.60 -2.55 -11.86
N LYS A 103 -7.59 -1.30 -11.37
CA LYS A 103 -8.55 -0.79 -10.38
C LYS A 103 -9.98 -0.87 -10.87
N THR A 104 -10.24 -0.48 -12.13
CA THR A 104 -11.57 -0.56 -12.75
C THR A 104 -12.09 -2.00 -12.77
N LEU A 105 -11.23 -2.94 -13.21
CA LEU A 105 -11.57 -4.36 -13.28
C LEU A 105 -11.81 -4.96 -11.88
N ALA A 106 -10.95 -4.65 -10.92
CA ALA A 106 -11.06 -5.12 -9.55
C ALA A 106 -12.31 -4.56 -8.86
N SER A 107 -12.58 -3.27 -9.05
CA SER A 107 -13.77 -2.59 -8.53
C SER A 107 -15.05 -3.22 -9.06
N LYS A 108 -15.13 -3.48 -10.38
CA LYS A 108 -16.26 -4.19 -10.98
C LYS A 108 -16.46 -5.60 -10.39
N ALA A 109 -15.37 -6.31 -10.07
CA ALA A 109 -15.43 -7.69 -9.58
C ALA A 109 -15.74 -7.80 -8.08
N THR A 110 -15.47 -6.77 -7.29
CA THR A 110 -15.50 -6.84 -5.82
C THR A 110 -16.41 -5.81 -5.16
N GLY A 111 -16.76 -4.73 -5.86
CA GLY A 111 -17.45 -3.57 -5.29
C GLY A 111 -16.54 -2.60 -4.53
N ILE A 112 -15.24 -2.87 -4.43
CA ILE A 112 -14.29 -1.95 -3.77
C ILE A 112 -14.14 -0.68 -4.64
N PRO A 113 -14.31 0.53 -4.10
CA PRO A 113 -14.10 1.77 -4.85
C PRO A 113 -12.66 1.87 -5.39
N PRO A 114 -12.41 2.33 -6.63
CA PRO A 114 -11.05 2.45 -7.18
C PRO A 114 -10.07 3.27 -6.33
N GLU A 115 -10.56 4.28 -5.62
CA GLU A 115 -9.82 5.12 -4.67
C GLU A 115 -9.34 4.35 -3.43
N ASN A 116 -10.00 3.25 -3.09
CA ASN A 116 -9.64 2.36 -1.98
C ASN A 116 -8.69 1.22 -2.42
N ILE A 117 -8.20 1.25 -3.66
CA ILE A 117 -7.28 0.24 -4.20
C ILE A 117 -5.91 0.88 -4.40
N LEU A 118 -4.90 0.37 -3.70
CA LEU A 118 -3.49 0.69 -3.90
C LEU A 118 -2.82 -0.40 -4.74
N ILE A 119 -2.07 0.00 -5.75
CA ILE A 119 -1.23 -0.91 -6.55
C ILE A 119 0.18 -0.30 -6.54
N CYS A 120 1.16 -1.09 -6.11
CA CYS A 120 2.57 -0.70 -6.11
C CYS A 120 3.44 -1.78 -6.77
N ALA A 121 4.64 -1.39 -7.16
CA ALA A 121 5.62 -2.26 -7.78
C ALA A 121 6.78 -2.49 -6.81
N THR A 122 7.38 -3.69 -6.84
CA THR A 122 8.61 -3.99 -6.07
C THR A 122 9.86 -3.30 -6.63
N HIS A 123 9.75 -2.67 -7.80
CA HIS A 123 10.85 -2.07 -8.53
C HIS A 123 11.93 -3.07 -8.98
N THR A 124 11.53 -4.30 -9.32
CA THR A 124 12.45 -5.32 -9.84
C THR A 124 12.87 -5.03 -11.29
N HIS A 125 14.18 -5.10 -11.55
CA HIS A 125 14.80 -4.89 -12.87
C HIS A 125 14.86 -6.18 -13.72
N SER A 126 14.01 -7.17 -13.43
CA SER A 126 14.00 -8.48 -14.09
C SER A 126 12.61 -8.96 -14.52
N ALA A 127 11.63 -8.07 -14.48
CA ALA A 127 10.25 -8.28 -14.94
C ALA A 127 9.99 -7.56 -16.27
N PRO A 128 8.96 -7.96 -17.03
CA PRO A 128 8.59 -7.28 -18.26
C PRO A 128 8.26 -5.81 -18.06
N SER A 129 8.75 -4.99 -18.98
CA SER A 129 8.50 -3.55 -18.98
C SER A 129 7.01 -3.28 -19.23
N THR A 130 6.40 -2.43 -18.40
CA THR A 130 5.01 -1.99 -18.59
C THR A 130 4.87 -0.49 -18.82
N MET A 131 5.99 0.23 -18.85
CA MET A 131 6.05 1.68 -18.97
C MET A 131 7.01 2.08 -20.09
N ASP A 132 6.53 2.89 -21.02
CA ASP A 132 7.37 3.40 -22.11
C ASP A 132 8.50 4.27 -21.59
N TYR A 133 9.66 4.14 -22.24
CA TYR A 133 10.90 4.85 -21.95
C TYR A 133 11.46 4.63 -20.54
N CYS A 134 10.97 3.63 -19.80
CA CYS A 134 11.48 3.32 -18.48
C CYS A 134 12.93 2.83 -18.59
N LEU A 135 13.87 3.67 -18.14
CA LEU A 135 15.32 3.44 -18.30
C LEU A 135 15.71 3.21 -19.77
N GLY A 136 15.11 3.97 -20.69
CA GLY A 136 15.39 3.86 -22.12
C GLY A 136 14.85 2.60 -22.80
N THR A 137 13.94 1.88 -22.13
CA THR A 137 13.29 0.66 -22.64
C THR A 137 11.80 0.91 -22.89
N MET A 138 11.24 0.36 -23.97
CA MET A 138 9.82 0.48 -24.28
C MET A 138 8.96 -0.46 -23.41
N ALA A 139 7.66 -0.20 -23.28
CA ALA A 139 6.77 -1.17 -22.68
C ALA A 139 6.62 -2.42 -23.58
N ASP A 140 6.52 -3.62 -23.01
CA ASP A 140 6.06 -4.78 -23.76
C ASP A 140 4.53 -4.66 -23.95
N PRO A 141 4.04 -4.53 -25.20
CA PRO A 141 2.62 -4.28 -25.44
C PRO A 141 1.74 -5.45 -25.00
N ARG A 142 2.23 -6.69 -25.09
CA ARG A 142 1.44 -7.87 -24.69
C ARG A 142 1.34 -7.95 -23.18
N TYR A 143 2.45 -7.72 -22.48
CA TYR A 143 2.46 -7.77 -21.02
C TYR A 143 1.64 -6.62 -20.40
N THR A 144 1.68 -5.44 -21.01
CA THR A 144 0.87 -4.27 -20.60
C THR A 144 -0.63 -4.55 -20.71
N LEU A 145 -1.07 -5.37 -21.66
CA LEU A 145 -2.46 -5.81 -21.77
C LEU A 145 -2.82 -6.96 -20.82
N PHE A 146 -1.85 -7.82 -20.52
CA PHE A 146 -1.99 -9.01 -19.68
C PHE A 146 -2.01 -8.71 -18.18
N LEU A 147 -1.20 -7.78 -17.71
CA LEU A 147 -1.00 -7.53 -16.28
C LEU A 147 -2.26 -7.00 -15.55
N PRO A 148 -3.01 -6.00 -16.06
CA PRO A 148 -4.19 -5.46 -15.36
C PRO A 148 -5.25 -6.49 -14.94
N PRO A 149 -5.75 -7.38 -15.83
CA PRO A 149 -6.74 -8.38 -15.43
C PRO A 149 -6.19 -9.40 -14.43
N LYS A 150 -4.87 -9.68 -14.45
CA LYS A 150 -4.26 -10.55 -13.44
C LYS A 150 -4.25 -9.90 -12.07
N ILE A 151 -3.81 -8.63 -11.95
CA ILE A 151 -3.87 -7.91 -10.68
C ILE A 151 -5.31 -7.90 -10.12
N ALA A 152 -6.29 -7.61 -10.98
CA ALA A 152 -7.69 -7.59 -10.60
C ALA A 152 -8.20 -8.96 -10.11
N GLU A 153 -7.81 -10.05 -10.78
CA GLU A 153 -8.13 -11.42 -10.32
C GLU A 153 -7.51 -11.71 -8.96
N GLY A 154 -6.25 -11.30 -8.73
CA GLY A 154 -5.61 -11.47 -7.42
C GLY A 154 -6.36 -10.73 -6.30
N ILE A 155 -6.80 -9.49 -6.56
CA ILE A 155 -7.61 -8.72 -5.60
C ILE A 155 -8.96 -9.40 -5.35
N LYS A 156 -9.62 -9.89 -6.41
CA LYS A 156 -10.89 -10.62 -6.30
C LYS A 156 -10.74 -11.90 -5.47
N GLN A 157 -9.67 -12.67 -5.67
CA GLN A 157 -9.41 -13.88 -4.89
C GLN A 157 -9.12 -13.55 -3.42
N ALA A 158 -8.34 -12.50 -3.14
CA ALA A 158 -8.13 -12.02 -1.78
C ALA A 158 -9.45 -11.57 -1.13
N HIS A 159 -10.30 -10.82 -1.85
CA HIS A 159 -11.63 -10.40 -1.38
C HIS A 159 -12.56 -11.59 -1.07
N ALA A 160 -12.54 -12.64 -1.88
CA ALA A 160 -13.33 -13.85 -1.66
C ALA A 160 -12.89 -14.66 -0.44
N ARG A 161 -11.69 -14.39 0.09
CA ARG A 161 -11.09 -15.05 1.26
C ARG A 161 -11.14 -14.21 2.53
N LEU A 162 -11.99 -13.17 2.58
CA LEU A 162 -12.14 -12.35 3.78
C LEU A 162 -12.63 -13.20 4.96
N GLU A 163 -11.84 -13.24 6.03
CA GLU A 163 -12.16 -13.89 7.29
C GLU A 163 -11.77 -13.01 8.50
N PRO A 164 -12.34 -13.25 9.71
CA PRO A 164 -11.94 -12.57 10.93
C PRO A 164 -10.44 -12.60 11.17
N ALA A 165 -9.86 -11.41 11.31
CA ALA A 165 -8.42 -11.22 11.36
C ALA A 165 -8.01 -10.15 12.35
N ARG A 166 -6.73 -10.17 12.71
CA ARG A 166 -6.05 -9.11 13.44
C ARG A 166 -4.84 -8.65 12.63
N VAL A 167 -4.48 -7.39 12.82
CA VAL A 167 -3.31 -6.79 12.19
C VAL A 167 -2.38 -6.25 13.28
N GLY A 168 -1.08 -6.40 13.06
CA GLY A 168 -0.04 -5.82 13.89
C GLY A 168 1.04 -5.23 13.01
N TRP A 169 1.78 -4.25 13.52
CA TRP A 169 2.91 -3.67 12.81
C TRP A 169 4.11 -3.52 13.73
N SER A 170 5.29 -3.51 13.14
CA SER A 170 6.54 -3.23 13.83
C SER A 170 7.50 -2.53 12.87
N GLN A 171 8.44 -1.83 13.45
CA GLN A 171 9.49 -1.13 12.73
C GLN A 171 10.84 -1.52 13.33
N VAL A 172 11.81 -1.82 12.47
CA VAL A 172 13.14 -2.26 12.89
C VAL A 172 14.21 -1.55 12.07
N SER A 173 15.36 -1.27 12.68
CA SER A 173 16.54 -0.78 11.97
C SER A 173 17.19 -1.95 11.21
N ALA A 174 17.46 -1.75 9.93
CA ALA A 174 18.02 -2.69 8.96
C ALA A 174 19.09 -2.01 8.08
N PRO A 175 20.17 -1.46 8.68
CA PRO A 175 21.15 -0.62 7.98
C PRO A 175 21.99 -1.39 6.95
N ASP A 176 22.05 -2.71 7.06
CA ASP A 176 22.80 -3.59 6.16
C ASP A 176 22.00 -3.94 4.88
N CYS A 177 20.73 -3.55 4.79
CA CYS A 177 19.86 -3.87 3.66
C CYS A 177 19.86 -2.80 2.56
N THR A 178 20.28 -1.58 2.87
CA THR A 178 20.21 -0.43 1.95
C THR A 178 21.49 0.41 2.04
N HIS A 179 21.90 0.99 0.91
CA HIS A 179 23.06 1.87 0.86
C HIS A 179 22.82 3.04 -0.09
N CYS A 180 23.32 4.23 0.27
CA CYS A 180 23.29 5.38 -0.62
C CYS A 180 24.27 5.15 -1.79
N ARG A 181 23.73 4.81 -2.96
CA ARG A 181 24.54 4.58 -4.17
C ARG A 181 25.12 5.85 -4.79
N ARG A 182 24.69 7.05 -4.38
CA ARG A 182 25.18 8.33 -4.90
C ARG A 182 26.30 8.85 -4.01
N TRP A 183 27.51 8.93 -4.55
CA TRP A 183 28.72 9.35 -3.85
C TRP A 183 29.18 10.72 -4.29
N ILE A 184 29.71 11.51 -3.35
CA ILE A 184 30.25 12.85 -3.62
C ILE A 184 31.68 12.74 -4.15
N THR A 185 31.92 13.31 -5.32
CA THR A 185 33.25 13.41 -5.93
C THR A 185 34.07 14.45 -5.16
N ARG A 186 35.34 14.15 -4.91
CA ARG A 186 36.27 15.14 -4.34
C ARG A 186 36.38 16.39 -5.23
N PRO A 187 36.51 17.59 -4.65
CA PRO A 187 36.62 18.82 -5.43
C PRO A 187 37.76 18.81 -6.46
N ASP A 188 38.90 18.19 -6.14
CA ASP A 188 40.08 18.09 -7.02
C ASP A 188 39.99 16.94 -8.05
N LYS A 189 38.92 16.14 -8.01
CA LYS A 189 38.68 14.99 -8.90
C LYS A 189 37.38 15.12 -9.70
N MET A 190 36.81 16.32 -9.75
CA MET A 190 35.59 16.59 -10.50
C MET A 190 35.77 16.24 -11.98
N GLN A 191 34.77 15.57 -12.56
CA GLN A 191 34.77 15.19 -13.97
C GLN A 191 34.05 16.25 -14.82
N SER A 192 34.34 16.24 -16.11
CA SER A 192 33.62 17.07 -17.08
C SER A 192 32.24 16.48 -17.36
N ASP A 193 31.23 17.35 -17.41
CA ASP A 193 29.91 17.02 -17.90
C ASP A 193 29.89 16.83 -19.42
N PRO A 194 28.78 16.35 -20.02
CA PRO A 194 28.66 16.20 -21.46
C PRO A 194 28.82 17.49 -22.29
N PHE A 195 28.86 18.66 -21.64
CA PHE A 195 29.08 19.97 -22.27
C PHE A 195 30.52 20.47 -22.07
N GLY A 196 31.41 19.63 -21.52
CA GLY A 196 32.82 19.92 -21.33
C GLY A 196 33.15 20.74 -20.07
N LYS A 197 32.17 21.07 -19.23
CA LYS A 197 32.42 21.85 -18.00
C LYS A 197 32.68 20.91 -16.83
N GLN A 198 33.65 21.25 -15.97
CA GLN A 198 33.92 20.48 -14.75
C GLN A 198 32.84 20.74 -13.69
N THR A 199 31.73 20.04 -13.79
CA THR A 199 30.56 20.21 -12.90
C THR A 199 30.08 18.91 -12.26
N VAL A 200 30.67 17.75 -12.62
CA VAL A 200 30.25 16.44 -12.08
C VAL A 200 30.73 16.27 -10.63
N ARG A 201 29.83 16.56 -9.69
CA ARG A 201 30.06 16.50 -8.24
C ARG A 201 29.62 15.20 -7.57
N ALA A 202 28.94 14.32 -8.30
CA ALA A 202 28.49 13.04 -7.75
C ALA A 202 28.51 11.92 -8.78
N MET A 203 28.66 10.69 -8.32
CA MET A 203 28.70 9.47 -9.15
C MET A 203 27.87 8.36 -8.51
N MET A 204 27.17 7.57 -9.32
CA MET A 204 26.37 6.42 -8.85
C MET A 204 27.17 5.10 -8.79
N HIS A 205 28.34 5.06 -9.43
CA HIS A 205 29.21 3.90 -9.53
C HIS A 205 30.67 4.34 -9.30
N PRO A 206 31.07 4.68 -8.06
CA PRO A 206 32.40 5.23 -7.79
C PRO A 206 33.55 4.21 -7.97
N GLY A 207 33.23 2.92 -8.12
CA GLY A 207 34.21 1.83 -8.03
C GLY A 207 34.51 1.47 -6.57
N TYR A 208 35.02 0.26 -6.34
CA TYR A 208 35.33 -0.22 -4.99
C TYR A 208 36.47 0.59 -4.36
N GLN A 209 36.22 1.18 -3.17
CA GLN A 209 37.20 1.97 -2.40
C GLN A 209 37.95 3.05 -3.20
N SER A 210 37.28 3.67 -4.16
CA SER A 210 37.92 4.66 -5.03
C SER A 210 38.37 5.92 -4.25
N PRO A 211 39.64 6.36 -4.40
CA PRO A 211 40.18 7.53 -3.68
C PRO A 211 39.66 8.87 -4.21
N ASN A 212 38.81 8.84 -5.24
CA ASN A 212 38.25 10.03 -5.89
C ASN A 212 36.96 10.55 -5.22
N TYR A 213 36.39 9.80 -4.27
CA TYR A 213 35.10 10.11 -3.64
C TYR A 213 35.25 10.24 -2.13
N VAL A 214 34.51 11.18 -1.53
CA VAL A 214 34.60 11.46 -0.08
C VAL A 214 33.63 10.64 0.76
N GLY A 215 32.51 10.19 0.18
CA GLY A 215 31.47 9.47 0.89
C GLY A 215 30.12 9.50 0.19
N PRO A 216 29.11 8.81 0.76
CA PRO A 216 27.73 8.90 0.30
C PRO A 216 27.20 10.32 0.44
N SER A 217 26.31 10.69 -0.48
CA SER A 217 25.73 12.03 -0.57
C SER A 217 24.59 12.33 0.41
N GLY A 218 24.21 11.36 1.23
CA GLY A 218 23.11 11.49 2.17
C GLY A 218 23.03 10.27 3.09
N PRO A 219 22.17 10.35 4.13
CA PRO A 219 21.93 9.23 5.02
C PRO A 219 21.26 8.07 4.26
N VAL A 220 21.37 6.88 4.86
CA VAL A 220 20.59 5.71 4.47
C VAL A 220 19.26 5.77 5.24
N ASP A 221 18.16 5.41 4.56
CA ASP A 221 16.93 5.03 5.24
C ASP A 221 17.08 3.57 5.63
N ASP A 222 17.34 3.34 6.92
CA ASP A 222 17.56 2.03 7.51
C ASP A 222 16.28 1.47 8.15
N GLU A 223 15.13 2.13 7.98
CA GLU A 223 13.92 1.76 8.66
C GLU A 223 13.09 0.74 7.85
N LEU A 224 12.93 -0.46 8.40
CA LEU A 224 12.08 -1.51 7.82
C LEU A 224 10.77 -1.61 8.61
N SER A 225 9.68 -1.22 7.97
CA SER A 225 8.32 -1.42 8.49
C SER A 225 7.75 -2.76 8.04
N VAL A 226 7.10 -3.46 8.97
CA VAL A 226 6.46 -4.77 8.75
C VAL A 226 5.01 -4.70 9.22
N LEU A 227 4.08 -5.17 8.40
CA LEU A 227 2.65 -5.27 8.73
C LEU A 227 2.24 -6.75 8.67
N SER A 228 1.98 -7.38 9.81
CA SER A 228 1.53 -8.78 9.85
C SER A 228 0.01 -8.85 9.96
N ILE A 229 -0.60 -9.71 9.13
CA ILE A 229 -2.02 -10.02 9.16
C ILE A 229 -2.19 -11.50 9.53
N GLN A 230 -3.01 -11.77 10.55
CA GLN A 230 -3.23 -13.11 11.07
C GLN A 230 -4.73 -13.36 11.27
N THR A 231 -5.16 -14.61 11.12
CA THR A 231 -6.51 -15.03 11.53
C THR A 231 -6.67 -14.83 13.04
N LEU A 232 -7.90 -14.84 13.55
CA LEU A 232 -8.12 -14.79 15.02
C LEU A 232 -7.46 -15.98 15.77
N LYS A 233 -7.20 -17.11 15.09
CA LYS A 233 -6.48 -18.26 15.66
C LYS A 233 -4.96 -18.09 15.69
N GLY A 234 -4.44 -17.05 15.03
CA GLY A 234 -3.02 -16.76 14.93
C GLY A 234 -2.28 -17.42 13.79
N GLU A 235 -3.01 -17.94 12.82
CA GLU A 235 -2.41 -18.42 11.57
C GLU A 235 -2.08 -17.21 10.67
N PRO A 236 -0.90 -17.19 10.02
CA PRO A 236 -0.51 -16.07 9.18
C PRO A 236 -1.33 -16.04 7.88
N LEU A 237 -1.95 -14.89 7.60
CA LEU A 237 -2.52 -14.58 6.29
C LEU A 237 -1.50 -13.92 5.37
N GLY A 238 -0.60 -13.11 5.94
CA GLY A 238 0.58 -12.59 5.24
C GLY A 238 1.31 -11.49 6.00
N VAL A 239 2.33 -10.95 5.35
CA VAL A 239 3.24 -9.91 5.83
C VAL A 239 3.61 -8.97 4.68
#